data_AF-A0AA40B329-F1
#
_entry.id   AF-A0AA40B329-F1
#
_cell.length_a   1.000
_cell.length_b   1.000
_cell.length_c   1.000
_cell.angle_alpha   90.00
_cell.angle_beta   90.00
_cell.angle_gamma   90.00
#
_symmetry.space_group_name_H-M   'P 1'
#
loop_
_entity.id
_entity.type
_entity.pdbx_description
1 polymer ?
#
loop_
_entity_poly.entity_id
_entity_poly.type
_entity_poly.pdbx_seq_one_letter_code
_entity_poly.pdbx_strand_id
1 'polypeptide(L)'
;VGIRIDETGKLLSIETDPKMDPTMYANYHLLEEYQLPPPIASKTVLRSELTEIRRFFIGTDLVAYPTSLFPTGSKHGKNRVVFKYTTEHPPTTLWREIQMLARLPPHPNLALLDRLVLDEPTGSRVVGFTLRYIANETLDKSRPPLKLKWLRELTQTIDDLNLKYGIIHQDIADRNLIIDPDTDSIVVIDFGMAYRVGLPKTESKRTEGELEGRDDVKGVVVFLYEYITRDPAIGPRYILNQVDESNLMDSAKWVKHPSVELDAEVAEFYSELMTWVRRRRTGVQLTHYTQAPEHLEWPDVADTLGGLWKRRKAELWSLDWRRPPSARLDPTRRLLATGRYADE
;
A
#
# COMPACT_ATOMS: atom_id res chain seq x y z
N VAL A 1 -30.84 -17.25 8.72
CA VAL A 1 -31.05 -16.58 7.43
C VAL A 1 -32.10 -15.51 7.66
N GLY A 2 -31.74 -14.23 7.51
CA GLY A 2 -32.71 -13.17 7.31
C GLY A 2 -33.53 -13.45 6.04
N ILE A 3 -34.85 -13.28 6.13
CA ILE A 3 -35.89 -13.48 5.11
C ILE A 3 -35.91 -14.84 4.37
N ARG A 4 -37.00 -15.60 4.56
CA ARG A 4 -37.36 -16.76 3.73
C ARG A 4 -38.40 -16.32 2.72
N ILE A 5 -38.17 -16.65 1.45
CA ILE A 5 -39.08 -16.42 0.33
C ILE A 5 -39.43 -17.75 -0.32
N ASP A 6 -40.64 -17.89 -0.83
CA ASP A 6 -41.05 -19.07 -1.59
C ASP A 6 -40.58 -19.02 -3.05
N GLU A 7 -40.88 -20.08 -3.80
CA GLU A 7 -40.53 -20.23 -5.21
C GLU A 7 -41.18 -19.18 -6.12
N THR A 8 -42.22 -18.50 -5.64
CA THR A 8 -42.90 -17.39 -6.36
C THR A 8 -42.33 -16.01 -5.98
N GLY A 9 -41.36 -15.97 -5.06
CA GLY A 9 -40.77 -14.74 -4.54
C GLY A 9 -41.58 -14.08 -3.42
N LYS A 10 -42.62 -14.74 -2.88
CA LYS A 10 -43.40 -14.20 -1.77
C LYS A 10 -42.67 -14.42 -0.45
N LEU A 11 -42.65 -13.38 0.39
CA LEU A 11 -42.07 -13.44 1.73
C LEU A 11 -42.85 -14.44 2.60
N LEU A 12 -42.16 -15.48 3.07
CA LEU A 12 -42.69 -16.51 3.96
C LEU A 12 -42.46 -16.18 5.43
N SER A 13 -41.27 -15.72 5.78
CA SER A 13 -40.94 -15.36 7.16
C SER A 13 -39.76 -14.40 7.23
N ILE A 14 -39.74 -13.56 8.26
CA ILE A 14 -38.59 -12.74 8.62
C ILE A 14 -38.00 -13.34 9.90
N GLU A 15 -36.73 -13.73 9.85
CA GLU A 15 -35.97 -14.11 11.04
C GLU A 15 -35.46 -12.83 11.71
N THR A 16 -35.96 -12.54 12.91
CA THR A 16 -35.59 -11.35 13.68
C THR A 16 -34.54 -11.63 14.74
N ASP A 17 -34.20 -12.90 15.00
CA ASP A 17 -33.09 -13.25 15.89
C ASP A 17 -31.77 -12.78 15.24
N PRO A 18 -31.08 -11.79 15.85
CA PRO A 18 -29.81 -11.29 15.33
C PRO A 18 -28.72 -12.38 15.27
N LYS A 19 -28.86 -13.49 16.01
CA LYS A 19 -27.94 -14.65 15.94
C LYS A 19 -28.05 -15.43 14.63
N MET A 20 -29.18 -15.29 13.96
CA MET A 20 -29.50 -15.98 12.72
C MET A 20 -29.44 -15.03 11.51
N ASP A 21 -29.02 -13.77 11.66
CA ASP A 21 -28.81 -12.78 10.59
C ASP A 21 -27.32 -12.68 10.20
N PRO A 22 -26.85 -13.40 9.15
CA PRO A 22 -25.47 -13.30 8.69
C PRO A 22 -25.26 -11.99 7.92
N THR A 23 -24.93 -10.91 8.64
CA THR A 23 -24.51 -9.63 8.04
C THR A 23 -22.98 -9.50 8.09
N MET A 24 -22.33 -9.24 6.96
CA MET A 24 -20.89 -8.95 6.89
C MET A 24 -20.61 -7.50 7.31
N TYR A 25 -19.54 -7.25 8.08
CA TYR A 25 -19.15 -5.89 8.49
C TYR A 25 -17.66 -5.70 8.79
N ALA A 26 -17.27 -4.43 8.65
CA ALA A 26 -16.24 -3.62 9.31
C ALA A 26 -15.44 -4.12 10.52
N ASN A 27 -14.87 -5.32 10.63
CA ASN A 27 -14.14 -5.67 11.87
C ASN A 27 -12.69 -5.14 11.89
N TYR A 28 -12.53 -3.88 12.27
CA TYR A 28 -11.22 -3.25 12.52
C TYR A 28 -10.63 -3.66 13.87
N HIS A 29 -9.34 -3.97 13.90
CA HIS A 29 -8.62 -4.27 15.13
C HIS A 29 -8.45 -3.04 16.02
N LEU A 30 -8.41 -3.25 17.33
CA LEU A 30 -8.06 -2.24 18.32
C LEU A 30 -6.59 -1.83 18.13
N LEU A 31 -6.30 -0.56 18.43
CA LEU A 31 -4.95 -0.01 18.37
C LEU A 31 -3.94 -0.83 19.19
N GLU A 32 -4.33 -1.26 20.38
CA GLU A 32 -3.50 -2.07 21.28
C GLU A 32 -3.14 -3.45 20.72
N GLU A 33 -3.98 -4.04 19.86
CA GLU A 33 -3.72 -5.35 19.27
C GLU A 33 -2.51 -5.31 18.33
N TYR A 34 -2.25 -4.19 17.66
CA TYR A 34 -1.11 -4.05 16.74
C TYR A 34 0.26 -4.10 17.44
N GLN A 35 0.30 -3.78 18.75
CA GLN A 35 1.54 -3.77 19.55
C GLN A 35 2.64 -2.93 18.89
N LEU A 36 2.28 -1.73 18.41
CA LEU A 36 3.18 -0.86 17.67
C LEU A 36 4.21 -0.17 18.57
N PRO A 37 5.38 0.22 18.04
CA PRO A 37 6.34 1.03 18.76
C PRO A 37 5.69 2.31 19.33
N PRO A 38 6.01 2.75 20.56
CA PRO A 38 5.38 3.91 21.19
C PRO A 38 5.34 5.20 20.36
N PRO A 39 6.40 5.56 19.59
CA PRO A 39 6.39 6.75 18.74
C PRO A 39 5.33 6.73 17.63
N ILE A 40 4.90 5.53 17.20
CA ILE A 40 3.84 5.36 16.21
C ILE A 40 2.49 5.15 16.88
N ALA A 41 2.43 4.32 17.92
CA ALA A 41 1.18 4.04 18.66
C ALA A 41 0.52 5.32 19.23
N SER A 42 1.34 6.32 19.59
CA SER A 42 0.86 7.63 20.09
C SER A 42 0.45 8.62 18.99
N LYS A 43 0.76 8.33 17.72
CA LYS A 43 0.44 9.18 16.58
C LYS A 43 -0.86 8.74 15.93
N THR A 44 -1.96 9.23 16.48
CA THR A 44 -3.32 8.93 15.99
C THR A 44 -4.04 10.18 15.50
N VAL A 45 -5.12 9.96 14.75
CA VAL A 45 -6.08 10.98 14.31
C VAL A 45 -7.44 10.30 14.13
N LEU A 46 -8.54 10.96 14.45
CA LEU A 46 -9.86 10.42 14.13
C LEU A 46 -10.14 10.60 12.63
N ARG A 47 -10.81 9.62 12.02
CA ARG A 47 -11.21 9.73 10.62
C ARG A 47 -12.09 10.96 10.35
N SER A 48 -12.94 11.40 11.29
CA SER A 48 -13.77 12.60 11.14
C SER A 48 -12.99 13.90 11.15
N GLU A 49 -11.77 13.90 11.65
CA GLU A 49 -10.91 15.08 11.63
C GLU A 49 -10.23 15.27 10.26
N LEU A 50 -10.18 14.22 9.45
CA LEU A 50 -9.59 14.25 8.12
C LEU A 50 -10.55 14.87 7.11
N THR A 51 -10.05 15.85 6.37
CA THR A 51 -10.79 16.47 5.27
C THR A 51 -10.42 15.80 3.96
N GLU A 52 -11.40 15.28 3.24
CA GLU A 52 -11.19 14.70 1.92
C GLU A 52 -10.85 15.79 0.90
N ILE A 53 -9.78 15.60 0.12
CA ILE A 53 -9.38 16.50 -0.96
C ILE A 53 -9.61 15.84 -2.33
N ARG A 54 -9.16 14.60 -2.49
CA ARG A 54 -9.25 13.85 -3.77
C ARG A 54 -9.24 12.36 -3.47
N ARG A 55 -9.98 11.58 -4.26
CA ARG A 55 -9.89 10.11 -4.24
C ARG A 55 -8.88 9.66 -5.30
N PHE A 56 -7.89 8.88 -4.92
CA PHE A 56 -6.92 8.32 -5.88
C PHE A 56 -7.40 6.99 -6.43
N PHE A 57 -7.82 6.09 -5.55
CA PHE A 57 -8.32 4.77 -5.88
C PHE A 57 -9.24 4.25 -4.77
N ILE A 58 -9.79 3.05 -4.95
CA ILE A 58 -10.53 2.37 -3.88
C ILE A 58 -9.60 2.19 -2.68
N GLY A 59 -10.00 2.70 -1.51
CA GLY A 59 -9.22 2.57 -0.28
C GLY A 59 -8.02 3.51 -0.18
N THR A 60 -7.88 4.51 -1.06
CA THR A 60 -6.75 5.45 -1.02
C THR A 60 -7.16 6.86 -1.46
N ASP A 61 -7.05 7.81 -0.53
CA ASP A 61 -7.45 9.19 -0.72
C ASP A 61 -6.32 10.17 -0.40
N LEU A 62 -6.34 11.33 -1.05
CA LEU A 62 -5.67 12.53 -0.56
C LEU A 62 -6.57 13.23 0.46
N VAL A 63 -6.06 13.43 1.66
CA VAL A 63 -6.75 14.13 2.74
C VAL A 63 -5.88 15.22 3.34
N ALA A 64 -6.49 16.10 4.12
CA ALA A 64 -5.81 17.09 4.93
C ALA A 64 -6.08 16.87 6.42
N TYR A 65 -5.04 16.99 7.23
CA TYR A 65 -5.15 17.09 8.68
C TYR A 65 -5.85 18.38 9.12
N PRO A 66 -6.49 18.37 10.31
CA PRO A 66 -7.06 19.58 10.90
C PRO A 66 -5.97 20.60 11.21
N THR A 67 -6.34 21.88 11.23
CA THR A 67 -5.44 22.99 11.56
C THR A 67 -4.90 22.90 12.98
N SER A 68 -5.59 22.25 13.91
CA SER A 68 -5.10 21.99 15.27
C SER A 68 -3.81 21.18 15.31
N LEU A 69 -3.61 20.25 14.37
CA LEU A 69 -2.38 19.46 14.25
C LEU A 69 -1.28 20.19 13.48
N PHE A 70 -1.64 21.19 12.67
CA PHE A 70 -0.71 21.99 11.86
C PHE A 70 -1.10 23.49 11.92
N PRO A 71 -0.88 24.18 13.07
CA PRO A 71 -1.49 25.50 13.37
C PRO A 71 -0.98 26.69 12.57
N THR A 72 -0.03 26.51 11.66
CA THR A 72 0.54 27.60 10.86
C THR A 72 0.41 27.27 9.39
N GLY A 73 -0.12 28.22 8.61
CA GLY A 73 -0.27 28.13 7.15
C GLY A 73 0.96 27.50 6.51
N SER A 74 0.88 26.18 6.31
CA SER A 74 2.04 25.43 5.92
C SER A 74 2.33 25.77 4.48
N LYS A 75 3.43 26.49 4.26
CA LYS A 75 4.02 26.61 2.93
C LYS A 75 4.16 25.18 2.39
N HIS A 76 3.48 24.92 1.27
CA HIS A 76 3.59 23.72 0.44
C HIS A 76 2.75 22.50 0.88
N GLY A 77 1.63 22.70 1.58
CA GLY A 77 0.65 21.62 1.76
C GLY A 77 1.12 20.49 2.68
N LYS A 78 1.93 20.81 3.70
CA LYS A 78 2.44 19.84 4.69
C LYS A 78 1.36 19.19 5.55
N ASN A 79 0.14 19.72 5.53
CA ASN A 79 -1.01 19.08 6.16
C ASN A 79 -1.70 18.05 5.26
N ARG A 80 -1.29 17.91 4.00
CA ARG A 80 -1.84 16.91 3.08
C ARG A 80 -1.13 15.59 3.26
N VAL A 81 -1.90 14.52 3.31
CA VAL A 81 -1.41 13.15 3.46
C VAL A 81 -2.24 12.19 2.61
N VAL A 82 -1.66 11.04 2.31
CA VAL A 82 -2.39 9.96 1.66
C VAL A 82 -3.01 9.09 2.75
N PHE A 83 -4.33 8.97 2.78
CA PHE A 83 -5.06 8.09 3.69
C PHE A 83 -5.36 6.77 3.00
N LYS A 84 -4.78 5.68 3.50
CA LYS A 84 -5.04 4.32 3.03
C LYS A 84 -5.91 3.57 4.03
N TYR A 85 -6.96 2.92 3.53
CA TYR A 85 -7.96 2.22 4.32
C TYR A 85 -8.53 1.05 3.52
N THR A 86 -9.21 0.11 4.18
CA THR A 86 -9.86 -1.01 3.50
C THR A 86 -11.27 -1.21 4.01
N THR A 87 -12.16 -1.68 3.13
CA THR A 87 -13.49 -2.17 3.47
C THR A 87 -13.55 -3.70 3.51
N GLU A 88 -12.42 -4.40 3.34
CA GLU A 88 -12.32 -5.86 3.34
C GLU A 88 -12.42 -6.46 4.75
N HIS A 89 -12.90 -7.71 4.84
CA HIS A 89 -13.05 -8.45 6.10
C HIS A 89 -12.43 -9.84 6.04
N PRO A 90 -11.54 -10.18 6.99
CA PRO A 90 -10.80 -9.27 7.89
C PRO A 90 -9.81 -8.36 7.12
N PRO A 91 -9.45 -7.18 7.63
CA PRO A 91 -8.54 -6.24 6.97
C PRO A 91 -7.06 -6.67 7.10
N THR A 92 -6.75 -7.90 6.71
CA THR A 92 -5.44 -8.55 6.95
C THR A 92 -4.30 -7.93 6.15
N THR A 93 -4.58 -7.49 4.92
CA THR A 93 -3.63 -6.73 4.09
C THR A 93 -3.24 -5.41 4.76
N LEU A 94 -4.23 -4.67 5.25
CA LEU A 94 -4.02 -3.41 5.96
C LEU A 94 -3.20 -3.61 7.24
N TRP A 95 -3.51 -4.67 8.00
CA TRP A 95 -2.75 -5.00 9.21
C TRP A 95 -1.26 -5.16 8.92
N ARG A 96 -0.91 -6.01 7.94
CA ARG A 96 0.49 -6.29 7.59
C ARG A 96 1.23 -5.04 7.14
N GLU A 97 0.60 -4.25 6.28
CA GLU A 97 1.21 -3.04 5.77
C GLU A 97 1.48 -2.03 6.89
N ILE A 98 0.54 -1.86 7.83
CA ILE A 98 0.75 -1.05 9.04
C ILE A 98 1.91 -1.61 9.87
N GLN A 99 1.93 -2.92 10.13
CA GLN A 99 2.97 -3.54 10.97
C GLN A 99 4.38 -3.31 10.40
N MET A 100 4.50 -3.42 9.07
CA MET A 100 5.75 -3.23 8.34
C MET A 100 6.18 -1.76 8.33
N LEU A 101 5.31 -0.86 7.86
CA LEU A 101 5.65 0.56 7.71
C LEU A 101 5.88 1.25 9.06
N ALA A 102 5.23 0.80 10.13
CA ALA A 102 5.44 1.34 11.47
C ALA A 102 6.78 0.92 12.11
N ARG A 103 7.44 -0.12 11.59
CA ARG A 103 8.69 -0.67 12.13
C ARG A 103 9.90 -0.44 11.25
N LEU A 104 9.69 -0.11 9.97
CA LEU A 104 10.77 0.32 9.10
C LEU A 104 11.41 1.61 9.65
N PRO A 105 12.75 1.68 9.70
CA PRO A 105 13.43 2.91 10.11
C PRO A 105 13.21 4.02 9.07
N PRO A 106 13.40 5.29 9.46
CA PRO A 106 13.32 6.41 8.53
C PRO A 106 14.21 6.17 7.29
N HIS A 107 13.62 6.28 6.10
CA HIS A 107 14.32 6.05 4.84
C HIS A 107 13.90 7.11 3.80
N PRO A 108 14.84 7.81 3.14
CA PRO A 108 14.52 8.91 2.23
C PRO A 108 13.76 8.46 0.97
N ASN A 109 13.96 7.22 0.53
CA ASN A 109 13.33 6.65 -0.67
C ASN A 109 12.11 5.75 -0.35
N LEU A 110 11.55 5.79 0.87
CA LEU A 110 10.32 5.06 1.23
C LEU A 110 9.25 6.02 1.72
N ALA A 111 8.00 5.83 1.26
CA ALA A 111 6.86 6.48 1.89
C ALA A 111 6.44 5.71 3.15
N LEU A 112 6.81 6.23 4.31
CA LEU A 112 6.51 5.62 5.61
C LEU A 112 5.22 6.15 6.24
N LEU A 113 4.71 5.37 7.20
CA LEU A 113 3.53 5.67 7.98
C LEU A 113 3.75 6.92 8.85
N ASP A 114 2.83 7.88 8.76
CA ASP A 114 2.80 9.07 9.61
C ASP A 114 1.92 8.86 10.84
N ARG A 115 0.64 8.54 10.63
CA ARG A 115 -0.36 8.35 11.71
C ARG A 115 -1.32 7.21 11.43
N LEU A 116 -1.79 6.60 12.51
CA LEU A 116 -2.91 5.67 12.47
C LEU A 116 -4.22 6.47 12.48
N VAL A 117 -5.17 6.04 11.67
CA VAL A 117 -6.49 6.66 11.62
C VAL A 117 -7.44 5.78 12.41
N LEU A 118 -8.10 6.39 13.39
CA LEU A 118 -9.03 5.70 14.28
C LEU A 118 -10.48 5.99 13.88
N ASP A 119 -11.37 5.07 14.24
CA ASP A 119 -12.80 5.28 14.14
C ASP A 119 -13.27 6.38 15.10
N GLU A 120 -14.31 7.09 14.72
CA GLU A 120 -14.91 8.14 15.55
C GLU A 120 -15.65 7.60 16.76
N PRO A 121 -16.44 6.51 16.67
CA PRO A 121 -17.32 6.15 17.78
C PRO A 121 -16.61 5.56 18.98
N THR A 122 -15.52 4.82 18.76
CA THR A 122 -14.73 4.26 19.85
C THR A 122 -13.42 4.99 20.08
N GLY A 123 -12.89 5.69 19.06
CA GLY A 123 -11.57 6.34 19.15
C GLY A 123 -10.44 5.34 19.42
N SER A 124 -10.63 4.06 19.07
CA SER A 124 -9.72 2.98 19.49
C SER A 124 -9.49 1.91 18.43
N ARG A 125 -10.33 1.85 17.37
CA ARG A 125 -10.17 0.89 16.28
C ARG A 125 -9.47 1.52 15.10
N VAL A 126 -8.46 0.85 14.57
CA VAL A 126 -7.64 1.34 13.45
C VAL A 126 -8.36 1.07 12.13
N VAL A 127 -8.88 2.13 11.51
CA VAL A 127 -9.61 2.06 10.23
C VAL A 127 -8.68 2.15 9.01
N GLY A 128 -7.46 2.62 9.23
CA GLY A 128 -6.46 2.85 8.20
C GLY A 128 -5.26 3.60 8.77
N PHE A 129 -4.44 4.12 7.86
CA PHE A 129 -3.25 4.90 8.22
C PHE A 129 -2.97 5.96 7.17
N THR A 130 -2.12 6.90 7.54
CA THR A 130 -1.72 8.02 6.69
C THR A 130 -0.24 7.93 6.34
N LEU A 131 0.09 8.32 5.12
CA LEU A 131 1.45 8.39 4.58
C LEU A 131 1.75 9.84 4.20
N ARG A 132 3.03 10.23 4.22
CA ARG A 132 3.47 11.50 3.64
C ARG A 132 2.94 11.63 2.20
N TYR A 133 2.30 12.75 1.89
CA TYR A 133 1.95 13.07 0.51
C TYR A 133 3.18 13.62 -0.22
N ILE A 134 3.47 13.05 -1.38
CA ILE A 134 4.48 13.56 -2.32
C ILE A 134 3.72 14.23 -3.46
N ALA A 135 3.99 15.52 -3.69
CA ALA A 135 3.25 16.35 -4.62
C ALA A 135 3.67 16.11 -6.09
N ASN A 136 3.63 14.86 -6.52
CA ASN A 136 3.93 14.44 -7.88
C ASN A 136 3.08 13.20 -8.24
N GLU A 137 2.88 12.96 -9.54
CA GLU A 137 2.21 11.74 -10.00
C GLU A 137 3.22 10.60 -10.12
N THR A 138 2.71 9.37 -10.02
CA THR A 138 3.47 8.14 -10.21
C THR A 138 4.10 8.07 -11.60
N LEU A 139 5.22 7.35 -11.72
CA LEU A 139 6.03 7.32 -12.94
C LEU A 139 5.28 6.75 -14.16
N ASP A 140 4.24 5.95 -13.95
CA ASP A 140 3.36 5.45 -15.02
C ASP A 140 2.57 6.58 -15.72
N LYS A 141 2.28 7.67 -14.99
CA LYS A 141 1.51 8.82 -15.47
C LYS A 141 2.37 10.01 -15.86
N SER A 142 3.33 10.39 -15.02
CA SER A 142 4.12 11.62 -15.22
C SER A 142 5.19 11.46 -16.30
N ARG A 143 5.76 10.25 -16.41
CA ARG A 143 6.77 9.88 -17.41
C ARG A 143 7.89 10.94 -17.61
N PRO A 144 8.52 11.46 -16.53
CA PRO A 144 9.60 12.45 -16.65
C PRO A 144 10.86 11.89 -17.34
N PRO A 145 11.81 12.74 -17.74
CA PRO A 145 13.14 12.29 -18.14
C PRO A 145 13.77 11.40 -17.06
N LEU A 146 14.14 10.17 -17.43
CA LEU A 146 14.66 9.20 -16.47
C LEU A 146 16.11 9.52 -16.13
N LYS A 147 16.42 9.50 -14.82
CA LYS A 147 17.76 9.77 -14.31
C LYS A 147 18.47 8.51 -13.85
N LEU A 148 19.75 8.35 -14.21
CA LEU A 148 20.58 7.21 -13.77
C LEU A 148 20.71 7.17 -12.25
N LYS A 149 20.70 8.34 -11.59
CA LYS A 149 20.70 8.42 -10.12
C LYS A 149 19.47 7.73 -9.49
N TRP A 150 18.31 7.80 -10.13
CA TRP A 150 17.09 7.17 -9.61
C TRP A 150 17.18 5.65 -9.67
N LEU A 151 17.85 5.08 -10.69
CA LEU A 151 18.14 3.65 -10.72
C LEU A 151 19.04 3.22 -9.55
N ARG A 152 20.08 4.03 -9.24
CA ARG A 152 20.98 3.75 -8.11
C ARG A 152 20.27 3.83 -6.77
N GLU A 153 19.45 4.87 -6.56
CA GLU A 153 18.62 5.00 -5.37
C GLU A 153 17.63 3.83 -5.22
N LEU A 154 16.97 3.44 -6.31
CA LEU A 154 16.02 2.33 -6.31
C LEU A 154 16.71 1.02 -5.96
N THR A 155 17.79 0.67 -6.65
CA THR A 155 18.53 -0.58 -6.41
C THR A 155 19.10 -0.64 -4.99
N GLN A 156 19.59 0.47 -4.44
CA GLN A 156 20.01 0.54 -3.03
C GLN A 156 18.84 0.35 -2.07
N THR A 157 17.69 0.98 -2.34
CA THR A 157 16.47 0.83 -1.53
C THR A 157 15.97 -0.61 -1.52
N ILE A 158 16.01 -1.29 -2.66
CA ILE A 158 15.64 -2.71 -2.76
C ILE A 158 16.65 -3.59 -2.03
N ASP A 159 17.95 -3.31 -2.12
CA ASP A 159 18.97 -4.04 -1.35
C ASP A 159 18.74 -3.87 0.15
N ASP A 160 18.43 -2.67 0.64
CA ASP A 160 18.09 -2.42 2.04
C ASP A 160 16.84 -3.22 2.45
N LEU A 161 15.73 -3.14 1.71
CA LEU A 161 14.53 -3.93 1.99
C LEU A 161 14.83 -5.44 2.06
N ASN A 162 15.44 -5.97 1.00
CA ASN A 162 15.61 -7.40 0.80
C ASN A 162 16.68 -7.99 1.73
N LEU A 163 17.84 -7.33 1.85
CA LEU A 163 19.01 -7.88 2.53
C LEU A 163 19.15 -7.42 3.97
N LYS A 164 18.72 -6.19 4.29
CA LYS A 164 18.88 -5.61 5.63
C LYS A 164 17.69 -5.92 6.53
N TYR A 165 16.47 -5.80 5.97
CA TYR A 165 15.22 -5.98 6.72
C TYR A 165 14.52 -7.32 6.47
N GLY A 166 14.94 -8.08 5.44
CA GLY A 166 14.34 -9.37 5.11
C GLY A 166 12.93 -9.24 4.53
N ILE A 167 12.66 -8.14 3.81
CA ILE A 167 11.37 -7.78 3.23
C ILE A 167 11.47 -7.74 1.71
N ILE A 168 10.53 -8.38 1.02
CA ILE A 168 10.34 -8.26 -0.43
C ILE A 168 9.04 -7.49 -0.69
N HIS A 169 9.09 -6.50 -1.56
CA HIS A 169 7.94 -5.65 -1.90
C HIS A 169 6.91 -6.36 -2.79
N GLN A 170 7.36 -7.22 -3.71
CA GLN A 170 6.56 -8.00 -4.67
C GLN A 170 5.80 -7.20 -5.73
N ASP A 171 5.94 -5.88 -5.75
CA ASP A 171 5.23 -5.04 -6.73
C ASP A 171 6.02 -3.79 -7.13
N ILE A 172 7.34 -3.93 -7.31
CA ILE A 172 8.15 -2.86 -7.88
C ILE A 172 7.74 -2.65 -9.34
N ALA A 173 7.13 -1.50 -9.60
CA ALA A 173 6.65 -1.06 -10.89
C ALA A 173 6.52 0.47 -10.92
N ASP A 174 6.50 1.07 -12.11
CA ASP A 174 6.35 2.52 -12.32
C ASP A 174 5.14 3.15 -11.59
N ARG A 175 4.02 2.44 -11.49
CA ARG A 175 2.83 2.87 -10.72
C ARG A 175 3.06 2.99 -9.20
N ASN A 176 4.12 2.37 -8.68
CA ASN A 176 4.49 2.37 -7.26
C ASN A 176 5.80 3.15 -7.01
N LEU A 177 6.19 4.00 -7.97
CA LEU A 177 7.37 4.85 -7.90
C LEU A 177 6.96 6.32 -8.13
N ILE A 178 7.42 7.20 -7.26
CA ILE A 178 7.19 8.65 -7.35
C ILE A 178 8.53 9.37 -7.23
N ILE A 179 8.73 10.46 -7.97
CA ILE A 179 9.88 11.36 -7.73
C ILE A 179 9.45 12.44 -6.75
N ASP A 180 10.12 12.52 -5.61
CA ASP A 180 9.94 13.61 -4.66
C ASP A 180 10.48 14.91 -5.27
N PRO A 181 9.64 15.92 -5.56
CA PRO A 181 10.08 17.14 -6.23
C PRO A 181 11.00 17.99 -5.35
N ASP A 182 10.97 17.81 -4.02
CA ASP A 182 11.79 18.59 -3.10
C ASP A 182 13.25 18.08 -3.06
N THR A 183 13.45 16.77 -3.24
CA THR A 183 14.76 16.12 -3.14
C THR A 183 15.29 15.60 -4.48
N ASP A 184 14.44 15.57 -5.51
CA ASP A 184 14.70 14.94 -6.80
C ASP A 184 15.09 13.46 -6.64
N SER A 185 14.54 12.77 -5.65
CA SER A 185 14.83 11.35 -5.37
C SER A 185 13.64 10.46 -5.68
N ILE A 186 13.92 9.22 -6.09
CA ILE A 186 12.88 8.21 -6.26
C ILE A 186 12.36 7.73 -4.91
N VAL A 187 11.07 7.52 -4.79
CA VAL A 187 10.41 7.02 -3.59
C VAL A 187 9.53 5.82 -3.96
N VAL A 188 9.72 4.73 -3.24
CA VAL A 188 8.89 3.52 -3.32
C VAL A 188 7.67 3.67 -2.41
N ILE A 189 6.50 3.34 -2.96
CA ILE A 189 5.21 3.40 -2.26
C ILE A 189 4.46 2.07 -2.38
N ASP A 190 3.39 1.93 -1.60
CA ASP A 190 2.43 0.82 -1.66
C ASP A 190 3.00 -0.57 -1.27
N PHE A 191 3.08 -0.80 0.03
CA PHE A 191 3.60 -2.04 0.61
C PHE A 191 2.51 -3.10 0.82
N GLY A 192 1.34 -2.96 0.18
CA GLY A 192 0.20 -3.87 0.38
C GLY A 192 0.51 -5.34 0.03
N MET A 193 1.47 -5.57 -0.85
CA MET A 193 1.92 -6.90 -1.27
C MET A 193 3.20 -7.36 -0.55
N ALA A 194 3.88 -6.47 0.17
CA ALA A 194 5.20 -6.74 0.72
C ALA A 194 5.18 -7.80 1.83
N TYR A 195 6.17 -8.69 1.91
CA TYR A 195 6.20 -9.79 2.88
C TYR A 195 7.59 -10.02 3.48
N ARG A 196 7.64 -10.64 4.66
CA ARG A 196 8.87 -11.19 5.25
C ARG A 196 9.28 -12.48 4.54
N VAL A 197 10.52 -12.53 4.06
CA VAL A 197 11.10 -13.68 3.35
C VAL A 197 10.95 -14.98 4.16
N GLY A 198 10.63 -16.08 3.47
CA GLY A 198 10.61 -17.43 4.05
C GLY A 198 9.36 -17.78 4.89
N LEU A 199 8.37 -16.88 4.95
CA LEU A 199 7.08 -17.22 5.56
C LEU A 199 6.19 -18.02 4.58
N PRO A 200 5.71 -19.21 4.95
CA PRO A 200 4.86 -20.02 4.09
C PRO A 200 3.45 -19.44 4.01
N LYS A 201 2.88 -19.47 2.81
CA LYS A 201 1.47 -19.17 2.59
C LYS A 201 0.62 -20.39 2.99
N THR A 202 0.40 -20.62 4.29
CA THR A 202 -0.44 -21.74 4.76
C THR A 202 -1.93 -21.36 4.76
N GLU A 203 -2.83 -22.35 4.83
CA GLU A 203 -4.27 -22.11 4.93
C GLU A 203 -4.69 -21.33 6.18
N SER A 204 -3.87 -21.33 7.24
CA SER A 204 -4.03 -20.52 8.45
C SER A 204 -3.28 -19.18 8.39
N LYS A 205 -2.21 -19.08 7.58
CA LYS A 205 -1.39 -17.87 7.37
C LYS A 205 -1.55 -17.31 5.95
N ARG A 206 -2.79 -17.30 5.42
CA ARG A 206 -3.09 -16.92 4.02
C ARG A 206 -2.69 -15.49 3.64
N THR A 207 -2.21 -14.70 4.59
CA THR A 207 -2.15 -13.25 4.48
C THR A 207 -0.74 -12.74 4.27
N GLU A 208 0.32 -13.47 4.60
CA GLU A 208 1.72 -13.07 4.37
C GLU A 208 2.48 -14.20 3.69
N GLY A 209 3.05 -13.95 2.52
CA GLY A 209 3.84 -14.96 1.83
C GLY A 209 4.20 -14.56 0.40
N GLU A 210 5.13 -15.32 -0.13
CA GLU A 210 5.61 -15.17 -1.50
C GLU A 210 4.47 -15.39 -2.50
N LEU A 211 4.45 -14.54 -3.52
CA LEU A 211 3.65 -14.69 -4.72
C LEU A 211 4.57 -15.12 -5.84
N GLU A 212 4.23 -16.23 -6.46
CA GLU A 212 5.01 -16.84 -7.52
C GLU A 212 5.38 -15.83 -8.61
N GLY A 213 6.68 -15.74 -8.90
CA GLY A 213 7.23 -14.89 -9.96
C GLY A 213 7.24 -13.39 -9.67
N ARG A 214 7.04 -12.97 -8.40
CA ARG A 214 7.07 -11.55 -7.97
C ARG A 214 8.27 -11.23 -7.08
N ASP A 215 9.43 -11.18 -7.70
CA ASP A 215 10.72 -10.83 -7.11
C ASP A 215 11.06 -9.34 -7.38
N ASP A 216 11.65 -8.65 -6.39
CA ASP A 216 11.93 -7.22 -6.52
C ASP A 216 13.02 -6.93 -7.56
N VAL A 217 14.01 -7.82 -7.72
CA VAL A 217 15.06 -7.69 -8.75
C VAL A 217 14.43 -7.71 -10.14
N LYS A 218 13.57 -8.70 -10.40
CA LYS A 218 12.76 -8.78 -11.61
C LYS A 218 11.90 -7.52 -11.79
N GLY A 219 11.28 -7.03 -10.72
CA GLY A 219 10.48 -5.80 -10.74
C GLY A 219 11.24 -4.58 -11.27
N VAL A 220 12.46 -4.36 -10.79
CA VAL A 220 13.35 -3.28 -11.26
C VAL A 220 13.75 -3.48 -12.73
N VAL A 221 14.08 -4.71 -13.14
CA VAL A 221 14.43 -5.02 -14.53
C VAL A 221 13.28 -4.70 -15.48
N VAL A 222 12.08 -5.21 -15.17
CA VAL A 222 10.90 -5.01 -16.02
C VAL A 222 10.50 -3.55 -16.06
N PHE A 223 10.52 -2.85 -14.93
CA PHE A 223 10.29 -1.41 -14.86
C PHE A 223 11.23 -0.65 -15.79
N LEU A 224 12.54 -0.86 -15.64
CA LEU A 224 13.53 -0.07 -16.39
C LEU A 224 13.45 -0.38 -17.89
N TYR A 225 13.25 -1.65 -18.26
CA TYR A 225 13.07 -2.06 -19.64
C TYR A 225 11.83 -1.40 -20.26
N GLU A 226 10.66 -1.52 -19.63
CA GLU A 226 9.41 -0.90 -20.11
C GLU A 226 9.58 0.62 -20.25
N TYR A 227 10.18 1.25 -19.24
CA TYR A 227 10.30 2.70 -19.21
C TYR A 227 11.17 3.24 -20.34
N ILE A 228 12.28 2.57 -20.66
CA ILE A 228 13.22 2.98 -21.71
C ILE A 228 12.71 2.62 -23.11
N THR A 229 12.20 1.40 -23.27
CA THR A 229 11.91 0.83 -24.60
C THR A 229 10.48 1.09 -25.08
N ARG A 230 9.54 1.33 -24.14
CA ARG A 230 8.10 1.37 -24.42
C ARG A 230 7.60 0.16 -25.19
N ASP A 231 8.23 -1.00 -24.95
CA ASP A 231 7.90 -2.24 -25.66
C ASP A 231 6.41 -2.60 -25.48
N PRO A 232 5.62 -2.59 -26.57
CA PRO A 232 4.18 -2.86 -26.49
C PRO A 232 3.87 -4.30 -26.06
N ALA A 233 4.84 -5.23 -26.15
CA ALA A 233 4.67 -6.61 -25.69
C ALA A 233 4.62 -6.73 -24.15
N ILE A 234 5.22 -5.77 -23.43
CA ILE A 234 5.14 -5.69 -21.97
C ILE A 234 3.91 -4.89 -21.55
N GLY A 235 3.71 -3.74 -22.22
CA GLY A 235 2.59 -2.83 -21.96
C GLY A 235 2.68 -2.09 -20.61
N PRO A 236 1.92 -0.99 -20.45
CA PRO A 236 2.04 -0.09 -19.29
C PRO A 236 1.41 -0.63 -17.99
N ARG A 237 0.83 -1.83 -18.01
CA ARG A 237 0.19 -2.48 -16.85
C ARG A 237 0.57 -3.94 -16.77
N TYR A 238 1.86 -4.21 -17.00
CA TYR A 238 2.39 -5.56 -16.92
C TYR A 238 2.11 -6.18 -15.54
N ILE A 239 1.82 -7.47 -15.55
CA ILE A 239 1.69 -8.28 -14.34
C ILE A 239 3.03 -8.98 -14.16
N LEU A 240 3.74 -8.66 -13.07
CA LEU A 240 5.14 -9.03 -12.89
C LEU A 240 5.39 -10.55 -13.04
N ASN A 241 4.48 -11.40 -12.58
CA ASN A 241 4.62 -12.85 -12.69
C ASN A 241 4.46 -13.38 -14.12
N GLN A 242 3.87 -12.62 -15.05
CA GLN A 242 3.67 -13.02 -16.44
C GLN A 242 4.84 -12.64 -17.36
N VAL A 243 5.72 -11.75 -16.90
CA VAL A 243 6.87 -11.31 -17.70
C VAL A 243 8.01 -12.32 -17.53
N ASP A 244 8.56 -12.82 -18.63
CA ASP A 244 9.77 -13.64 -18.60
C ASP A 244 11.00 -12.72 -18.58
N GLU A 245 11.70 -12.70 -17.44
CA GLU A 245 12.87 -11.86 -17.20
C GLU A 245 14.03 -12.19 -18.16
N SER A 246 14.16 -13.47 -18.57
CA SER A 246 15.26 -13.91 -19.44
C SER A 246 15.24 -13.21 -20.80
N ASN A 247 14.04 -12.86 -21.28
CA ASN A 247 13.86 -12.13 -22.53
C ASN A 247 14.35 -10.69 -22.47
N LEU A 248 14.53 -10.13 -21.28
CA LEU A 248 14.94 -8.73 -21.05
C LEU A 248 16.45 -8.59 -20.83
N MET A 249 17.17 -9.71 -20.71
CA MET A 249 18.60 -9.73 -20.43
C MET A 249 19.45 -9.40 -21.68
N ASP A 250 18.89 -9.49 -22.89
CA ASP A 250 19.61 -9.19 -24.12
C ASP A 250 19.74 -7.68 -24.35
N SER A 251 20.96 -7.16 -24.27
CA SER A 251 21.28 -5.75 -24.53
C SER A 251 20.79 -5.25 -25.89
N ALA A 252 20.68 -6.10 -26.91
CA ALA A 252 20.24 -5.71 -28.24
C ALA A 252 18.76 -5.28 -28.28
N LYS A 253 17.96 -5.69 -27.27
CA LYS A 253 16.55 -5.30 -27.14
C LYS A 253 16.35 -3.96 -26.43
N TRP A 254 17.39 -3.41 -25.80
CA TRP A 254 17.32 -2.13 -25.09
C TRP A 254 17.43 -0.96 -26.06
N VAL A 255 16.44 -0.84 -26.94
CA VAL A 255 16.35 0.25 -27.91
C VAL A 255 15.49 1.36 -27.30
N LYS A 256 16.08 2.55 -27.10
CA LYS A 256 15.35 3.71 -26.55
C LYS A 256 14.17 4.09 -27.44
N HIS A 257 12.98 4.21 -26.86
CA HIS A 257 11.84 4.77 -27.58
C HIS A 257 12.06 6.25 -27.90
N PRO A 258 11.65 6.77 -29.08
CA PRO A 258 11.89 8.16 -29.48
C PRO A 258 11.32 9.22 -28.52
N SER A 259 10.25 8.89 -27.78
CA SER A 259 9.63 9.79 -26.82
C SER A 259 10.25 9.75 -25.42
N VAL A 260 11.31 8.96 -25.21
CA VAL A 260 11.94 8.80 -23.89
C VAL A 260 13.21 9.66 -23.83
N GLU A 261 13.24 10.51 -22.80
CA GLU A 261 14.39 11.31 -22.43
C GLU A 261 15.15 10.64 -21.29
N LEU A 262 16.48 10.60 -21.38
CA LEU A 262 17.38 10.02 -20.41
C LEU A 262 18.50 11.02 -20.11
N ASP A 263 19.01 11.05 -18.88
CA ASP A 263 20.17 11.87 -18.51
C ASP A 263 21.53 11.19 -18.81
N ALA A 264 21.50 9.94 -19.26
CA ALA A 264 22.66 9.12 -19.61
C ALA A 264 22.32 8.16 -20.77
N GLU A 265 23.34 7.55 -21.37
CA GLU A 265 23.13 6.62 -22.47
C GLU A 265 22.45 5.32 -22.01
N VAL A 266 21.66 4.68 -22.89
CA VAL A 266 20.98 3.40 -22.55
C VAL A 266 21.97 2.34 -22.08
N ALA A 267 23.17 2.31 -22.66
CA ALA A 267 24.23 1.40 -22.27
C ALA A 267 24.68 1.58 -20.81
N GLU A 268 24.64 2.81 -20.27
CA GLU A 268 24.98 3.09 -18.88
C GLU A 268 23.90 2.57 -17.93
N PHE A 269 22.62 2.83 -18.23
CA PHE A 269 21.49 2.26 -17.48
C PHE A 269 21.52 0.73 -17.48
N TYR A 270 21.71 0.12 -18.65
CA TYR A 270 21.81 -1.33 -18.79
C TYR A 270 23.00 -1.89 -18.01
N SER A 271 24.18 -1.27 -18.11
CA SER A 271 25.39 -1.72 -17.41
C SER A 271 25.25 -1.64 -15.89
N GLU A 272 24.71 -0.53 -15.37
CA GLU A 272 24.44 -0.33 -13.95
C GLU A 272 23.44 -1.40 -13.44
N LEU A 273 22.31 -1.55 -14.14
CA LEU A 273 21.29 -2.55 -13.80
C LEU A 273 21.87 -3.97 -13.82
N MET A 274 22.56 -4.37 -14.89
CA MET A 274 23.05 -5.74 -15.04
C MET A 274 24.19 -6.06 -14.07
N THR A 275 24.99 -5.06 -13.68
CA THR A 275 25.97 -5.22 -12.60
C THR A 275 25.27 -5.54 -11.28
N TRP A 276 24.21 -4.79 -10.95
CA TRP A 276 23.38 -5.05 -9.78
C TRP A 276 22.68 -6.41 -9.84
N VAL A 277 22.03 -6.76 -10.96
CA VAL A 277 21.34 -8.05 -11.15
C VAL A 277 22.30 -9.21 -10.96
N ARG A 278 23.49 -9.18 -11.60
CA ARG A 278 24.50 -10.25 -11.43
C ARG A 278 24.89 -10.41 -9.97
N ARG A 279 25.22 -9.31 -9.29
CA ARG A 279 25.55 -9.32 -7.86
C ARG A 279 24.41 -9.93 -7.04
N ARG A 280 23.15 -9.59 -7.35
CA ARG A 280 21.99 -10.12 -6.64
C ARG A 280 21.73 -11.59 -6.94
N ARG A 281 21.91 -12.07 -8.17
CA ARG A 281 21.69 -13.48 -8.53
C ARG A 281 22.82 -14.40 -8.05
N THR A 282 24.05 -13.91 -7.90
CA THR A 282 25.20 -14.71 -7.40
C THR A 282 25.48 -14.52 -5.92
N GLY A 283 24.92 -13.47 -5.31
CA GLY A 283 25.16 -13.10 -3.91
C GLY A 283 24.28 -13.86 -2.93
N VAL A 284 24.31 -13.41 -1.66
CA VAL A 284 23.53 -14.00 -0.57
C VAL A 284 22.03 -13.91 -0.88
N GLN A 285 21.38 -15.08 -0.90
CA GLN A 285 19.94 -15.20 -0.91
C GLN A 285 19.47 -15.50 0.50
N LEU A 286 18.63 -14.62 1.05
CA LEU A 286 17.95 -14.94 2.30
C LEU A 286 16.88 -15.99 2.00
N THR A 287 16.89 -17.08 2.76
CA THR A 287 15.82 -18.08 2.74
C THR A 287 14.79 -17.83 3.83
N HIS A 288 15.13 -17.00 4.82
CA HIS A 288 14.23 -16.60 5.89
C HIS A 288 14.58 -15.19 6.38
N TYR A 289 13.58 -14.38 6.72
CA TYR A 289 13.75 -12.97 7.08
C TYR A 289 14.69 -12.77 8.29
N THR A 290 14.72 -13.70 9.24
CA THR A 290 15.60 -13.64 10.42
C THR A 290 17.10 -13.74 10.11
N GLN A 291 17.46 -14.10 8.87
CA GLN A 291 18.85 -14.04 8.40
C GLN A 291 19.30 -12.61 8.08
N ALA A 292 18.35 -11.67 7.94
CA ALA A 292 18.67 -10.27 7.73
C ALA A 292 19.19 -9.64 9.04
N PRO A 293 20.24 -8.80 8.98
CA PRO A 293 20.91 -8.24 10.15
C PRO A 293 20.00 -7.32 10.98
N GLU A 294 19.01 -6.68 10.35
CA GLU A 294 18.03 -5.80 10.99
C GLU A 294 16.61 -6.26 10.70
N HIS A 295 16.39 -7.58 10.71
CA HIS A 295 15.07 -8.16 10.47
C HIS A 295 14.02 -7.59 11.42
N LEU A 296 12.81 -7.44 10.90
CA LEU A 296 11.68 -6.88 11.64
C LEU A 296 10.74 -7.98 12.12
N GLU A 297 10.32 -7.91 13.38
CA GLU A 297 9.33 -8.81 13.98
C GLU A 297 8.05 -8.07 14.36
N TRP A 298 6.91 -8.74 14.15
CA TRP A 298 5.60 -8.28 14.58
C TRP A 298 4.67 -9.46 14.81
N PRO A 299 3.64 -9.30 15.67
CA PRO A 299 2.66 -10.35 15.89
C PRO A 299 1.90 -10.64 14.61
N ASP A 300 1.68 -11.92 14.35
CA ASP A 300 0.71 -12.37 13.35
C ASP A 300 -0.67 -11.80 13.72
N VAL A 301 -1.54 -11.59 12.73
CA VAL A 301 -2.97 -11.31 13.00
C VAL A 301 -3.43 -12.40 13.96
N ALA A 302 -3.91 -12.00 15.14
CA ALA A 302 -4.34 -12.97 16.12
C ALA A 302 -5.38 -13.89 15.47
N ASP A 303 -5.15 -15.20 15.58
CA ASP A 303 -5.97 -16.30 15.02
C ASP A 303 -7.39 -16.37 15.61
N THR A 304 -7.86 -15.25 16.14
CA THR A 304 -9.22 -15.01 16.56
C THR A 304 -10.23 -15.25 15.43
N LEU A 305 -9.76 -15.35 14.17
CA LEU A 305 -10.52 -15.77 12.98
C LEU A 305 -11.08 -17.19 13.04
N GLY A 306 -10.59 -18.09 13.90
CA GLY A 306 -11.25 -19.38 14.13
C GLY A 306 -12.57 -19.27 14.91
N GLY A 307 -12.75 -18.19 15.70
CA GLY A 307 -13.89 -18.01 16.62
C GLY A 307 -14.76 -16.78 16.35
N LEU A 308 -14.30 -15.80 15.56
CA LEU A 308 -14.97 -14.49 15.41
C LEU A 308 -16.01 -14.39 14.29
N TRP A 309 -16.19 -15.39 13.44
CA TRP A 309 -17.33 -15.43 12.51
C TRP A 309 -18.70 -15.41 13.22
N LYS A 310 -18.71 -15.53 14.56
CA LYS A 310 -19.90 -15.57 15.42
C LYS A 310 -20.10 -14.34 16.33
N ARG A 311 -19.40 -13.22 16.14
CA ARG A 311 -19.63 -12.04 17.00
C ARG A 311 -20.65 -11.04 16.40
N ARG A 312 -21.91 -11.28 16.82
CA ARG A 312 -22.99 -10.36 17.26
C ARG A 312 -23.08 -8.95 16.65
N LYS A 313 -24.09 -8.72 15.80
CA LYS A 313 -24.59 -7.38 15.42
C LYS A 313 -25.22 -6.60 16.59
N ALA A 314 -25.70 -7.30 17.62
CA ALA A 314 -26.31 -6.68 18.80
C ALA A 314 -25.30 -6.10 19.81
N GLU A 315 -24.00 -6.43 19.69
CA GLU A 315 -22.95 -5.99 20.60
C GLU A 315 -21.72 -5.39 19.90
N LEU A 316 -21.59 -5.52 18.57
CA LEU A 316 -20.48 -4.96 17.81
C LEU A 316 -20.95 -3.89 16.83
N TRP A 317 -20.33 -2.72 16.99
CA TRP A 317 -20.49 -1.55 16.16
C TRP A 317 -19.85 -1.79 14.77
N SER A 318 -20.48 -1.27 13.71
CA SER A 318 -19.92 -1.35 12.35
C SER A 318 -19.81 0.05 11.75
N LEU A 319 -18.63 0.37 11.23
CA LEU A 319 -18.36 1.61 10.51
C LEU A 319 -19.02 1.56 9.13
N ASP A 320 -20.00 2.43 8.90
CA ASP A 320 -20.61 2.58 7.59
C ASP A 320 -19.66 3.36 6.66
N TRP A 321 -19.21 2.71 5.59
CA TRP A 321 -18.34 3.30 4.57
C TRP A 321 -19.10 3.93 3.40
N ARG A 322 -20.41 4.17 3.56
CA ARG A 322 -21.23 4.87 2.55
C ARG A 322 -20.71 6.29 2.31
N ARG A 323 -19.86 6.41 1.29
CA ARG A 323 -19.43 7.69 0.73
C ARG A 323 -20.26 7.98 -0.52
N PRO A 324 -20.76 9.22 -0.69
CA PRO A 324 -21.42 9.59 -1.92
C PRO A 324 -20.48 9.45 -3.12
N PRO A 325 -20.97 9.03 -4.31
CA PRO A 325 -20.19 9.04 -5.53
C PRO A 325 -19.62 10.43 -5.80
N SER A 326 -18.40 10.53 -6.33
CA SER A 326 -17.73 11.81 -6.57
C SER A 326 -18.57 12.76 -7.44
N ALA A 327 -19.38 12.21 -8.37
CA ALA A 327 -20.28 12.98 -9.23
C ALA A 327 -21.46 13.64 -8.49
N ARG A 328 -21.71 13.30 -7.22
CA ARG A 328 -22.79 13.87 -6.39
C ARG A 328 -22.25 14.80 -5.30
N LEU A 329 -20.96 15.08 -5.32
CA LEU A 329 -20.33 15.96 -4.33
C LEU A 329 -20.59 17.43 -4.68
N ASP A 330 -20.91 18.21 -3.67
CA ASP A 330 -20.92 19.67 -3.73
C ASP A 330 -19.48 20.17 -3.51
N PRO A 331 -18.84 20.73 -4.55
CA PRO A 331 -17.44 21.17 -4.46
C PRO A 331 -17.27 22.40 -3.56
N THR A 332 -18.34 23.06 -3.16
CA THR A 332 -18.30 24.24 -2.28
C THR A 332 -18.28 23.88 -0.80
N ARG A 333 -18.65 22.65 -0.46
CA ARG A 333 -18.75 22.17 0.92
C ARG A 333 -17.53 21.33 1.29
N ARG A 334 -17.10 21.45 2.55
CA ARG A 334 -16.00 20.67 3.10
C ARG A 334 -16.46 19.25 3.37
N LEU A 335 -15.92 18.28 2.63
CA LEU A 335 -16.20 16.86 2.81
C LEU A 335 -15.19 16.23 3.78
N LEU A 336 -15.69 15.48 4.77
CA LEU A 336 -14.88 14.72 5.71
C LEU A 336 -14.58 13.32 5.17
N ALA A 337 -13.52 12.67 5.64
CA ALA A 337 -13.19 11.30 5.24
C ALA A 337 -14.27 10.28 5.65
N THR A 338 -15.21 10.65 6.50
CA THR A 338 -16.43 9.89 6.81
C THR A 338 -17.39 9.77 5.61
N GLY A 339 -17.27 10.65 4.63
CA GLY A 339 -18.23 10.79 3.52
C GLY A 339 -19.38 11.77 3.80
N ARG A 340 -19.37 12.42 4.97
CA ARG A 340 -20.31 13.49 5.36
C ARG A 340 -19.69 14.85 5.16
N TYR A 341 -20.51 15.87 4.95
CA TYR A 341 -20.00 17.24 4.96
C TYR A 341 -19.79 17.72 6.40
N ALA A 342 -18.87 18.65 6.60
CA ALA A 342 -18.50 19.16 7.92
C ALA A 342 -19.60 19.98 8.61
N ASP A 343 -20.63 20.39 7.86
CA ASP A 343 -21.81 21.14 8.30
C ASP A 343 -23.07 20.27 8.49
N GLU A 344 -22.96 18.95 8.28
CA GLU A 344 -23.98 17.94 8.66
C GLU A 344 -23.75 17.42 10.07
#